data_AF-A0A925SN75-F1
#
_entry.id   AF-A0A925SN75-F1
#
_cell.length_a   1.000
_cell.length_b   1.000
_cell.length_c   1.000
_cell.angle_alpha   90.00
_cell.angle_beta   90.00
_cell.angle_gamma   90.00
#
_symmetry.space_group_name_H-M   'P 1'
#
loop_
_entity.id
_entity.type
_entity.pdbx_description
1 polymer ?
#
loop_
_entity_poly.entity_id
_entity_poly.type
_entity_poly.pdbx_seq_one_letter_code
_entity_poly.pdbx_strand_id
1 'polypeptide(L)'
;HISCMVETKVVSKLSPWFNNVQLGDVYTIPASHGEGRFVASPAMLEKLIKNGQIATQYVDKNGQPTYSITHNPNGSVNAVEGITSPDGRILGKMGHSERIGDHVIKNVPGKKDQQIFSAGVGYFR
;
A
#
# COMPACT_ATOMS: atom_id res chain seq x y z
N HIS A 1 -3.33 -17.51 7.41
CA HIS A 1 -3.00 -16.28 8.17
C HIS A 1 -1.57 -15.88 7.86
N ILE A 2 -1.30 -14.60 7.62
CA ILE A 2 0.05 -14.08 7.45
C ILE A 2 0.38 -13.09 8.57
N SER A 3 1.65 -13.04 8.97
CA SER A 3 2.20 -12.05 9.90
C SER A 3 3.65 -11.81 9.51
N CYS A 4 3.90 -10.76 8.74
CA CYS A 4 5.22 -10.46 8.19
C CYS A 4 5.36 -8.97 7.85
N MET A 5 6.58 -8.59 7.45
CA MET A 5 6.84 -7.28 6.85
C MET A 5 6.81 -7.42 5.34
N VAL A 6 6.17 -6.47 4.67
CA VAL A 6 6.08 -6.40 3.20
C VAL A 6 6.63 -5.08 2.70
N GLU A 7 7.14 -5.07 1.48
CA GLU A 7 7.51 -3.83 0.80
C GLU A 7 6.36 -3.40 -0.11
N THR A 8 5.93 -2.15 0.04
CA THR A 8 4.84 -1.56 -0.73
C THR A 8 5.32 -0.30 -1.42
N LYS A 9 5.02 -0.15 -2.71
CA LYS A 9 5.37 1.01 -3.51
C LYS A 9 4.15 1.90 -3.72
N VAL A 10 4.29 3.21 -3.55
CA VAL A 10 3.27 4.20 -3.92
C VAL A 10 3.26 4.35 -5.43
N VAL A 11 2.15 3.98 -6.08
CA VAL A 11 2.01 3.99 -7.55
C VAL A 11 0.95 4.95 -8.07
N SER A 12 0.19 5.58 -7.17
CA SER A 12 -0.71 6.68 -7.51
C SER A 12 -0.70 7.77 -6.44
N LYS A 13 -0.83 9.01 -6.89
CA LYS A 13 -0.98 10.22 -6.07
C LYS A 13 -2.38 10.83 -6.20
N LEU A 14 -3.36 10.08 -6.72
CA LEU A 14 -4.76 10.52 -6.82
C LEU A 14 -5.32 10.96 -5.45
N SER A 15 -4.84 10.35 -4.37
CA SER A 15 -5.39 10.49 -3.04
C SER A 15 -4.59 11.46 -2.16
N PRO A 16 -5.25 12.35 -1.40
CA PRO A 16 -4.57 13.26 -0.48
C PRO A 16 -3.82 12.53 0.65
N TRP A 17 -4.20 11.28 0.95
CA TRP A 17 -3.51 10.43 1.91
C TRP A 17 -2.03 10.21 1.58
N PHE A 18 -1.61 10.38 0.31
CA PHE A 18 -0.21 10.25 -0.11
C PHE A 18 0.45 11.58 -0.43
N ASN A 19 -0.12 12.74 -0.07
CA ASN A 19 0.42 14.06 -0.43
C ASN A 19 1.86 14.31 0.05
N ASN A 20 2.26 13.73 1.18
CA ASN A 20 3.57 13.96 1.81
C ASN A 20 4.67 13.00 1.35
N VAL A 21 4.41 12.16 0.35
CA VAL A 21 5.37 11.17 -0.20
C VAL A 21 5.47 11.26 -1.71
N GLN A 22 6.48 10.63 -2.32
CA GLN A 22 6.69 10.67 -3.77
C GLN A 22 6.16 9.42 -4.47
N LEU A 23 5.80 9.55 -5.75
CA LEU A 23 5.54 8.38 -6.61
C LEU A 23 6.82 7.54 -6.70
N GLY A 24 6.66 6.22 -6.56
CA GLY A 24 7.77 5.28 -6.58
C GLY A 24 8.45 5.07 -5.23
N ASP A 25 8.12 5.84 -4.19
CA ASP A 25 8.61 5.57 -2.84
C ASP A 25 8.19 4.17 -2.38
N VAL A 26 9.14 3.43 -1.79
CA VAL A 26 8.92 2.09 -1.24
C VAL A 26 8.97 2.15 0.29
N TYR A 27 8.00 1.48 0.93
CA TYR A 27 7.85 1.42 2.38
C TYR A 27 7.74 0.00 2.88
N THR A 28 8.40 -0.27 4.01
CA THR A 28 8.33 -1.52 4.74
C THR A 28 7.17 -1.45 5.73
N ILE A 29 6.09 -2.17 5.44
CA ILE A 29 4.81 -2.09 6.14
C ILE A 29 4.48 -3.43 6.83
N PRO A 30 3.99 -3.43 8.08
CA PRO A 30 3.48 -4.64 8.71
C PRO A 30 2.21 -5.16 8.01
N ALA A 31 2.13 -6.45 7.75
CA ALA A 31 0.93 -7.13 7.25
C ALA A 31 0.51 -8.24 8.22
N SER A 32 -0.77 -8.27 8.59
CA SER A 32 -1.29 -9.26 9.54
C SER A 32 -2.77 -9.55 9.30
N HIS A 33 -3.08 -10.56 8.47
CA HIS A 33 -4.46 -10.87 8.07
C HIS A 33 -4.64 -12.33 7.60
N GLY A 34 -5.87 -12.83 7.68
CA GLY A 34 -6.27 -14.13 7.12
C GLY A 34 -6.79 -14.05 5.68
N GLU A 35 -7.46 -12.95 5.33
CA GLU A 35 -8.33 -12.82 4.14
C GLU A 35 -7.99 -11.57 3.31
N GLY A 36 -6.71 -11.23 3.20
CA GLY A 36 -6.27 -9.98 2.58
C GLY A 36 -6.08 -10.01 1.06
N ARG A 37 -6.45 -11.10 0.38
CA ARG A 37 -6.22 -11.24 -1.07
C ARG A 37 -7.15 -10.32 -1.85
N PHE A 38 -6.60 -9.33 -2.55
CA PHE A 38 -7.36 -8.54 -3.50
C PHE A 38 -7.70 -9.37 -4.74
N VAL A 39 -8.99 -9.39 -5.09
CA VAL A 39 -9.54 -10.03 -6.29
C VAL A 39 -10.45 -9.04 -7.02
N ALA A 40 -10.35 -9.03 -8.34
CA ALA A 40 -11.20 -8.21 -9.20
C ALA A 40 -11.35 -8.91 -10.56
N SER A 41 -12.47 -8.67 -11.24
CA SER A 41 -12.60 -9.07 -12.64
C SER A 41 -11.60 -8.28 -13.52
N PRO A 42 -11.19 -8.80 -14.68
CA PRO A 42 -10.29 -8.07 -15.59
C PRO A 42 -10.81 -6.67 -15.95
N ALA A 43 -12.10 -6.52 -16.23
CA ALA A 43 -12.72 -5.23 -16.53
C ALA A 43 -12.68 -4.25 -15.35
N MET A 44 -12.87 -4.74 -14.12
CA MET A 44 -12.77 -3.89 -12.93
C MET A 44 -11.32 -3.48 -12.69
N LEU A 45 -10.38 -4.41 -12.82
CA LEU A 45 -8.96 -4.12 -12.66
C LEU A 45 -8.47 -3.08 -13.67
N GLU A 46 -8.86 -3.22 -14.94
CA GLU A 46 -8.54 -2.24 -15.99
C GLU A 46 -9.10 -0.85 -15.67
N LYS A 47 -10.37 -0.79 -15.19
CA LYS A 47 -10.99 0.46 -14.76
C LYS A 47 -10.21 1.11 -13.61
N LEU A 48 -9.81 0.34 -12.60
CA LEU A 48 -9.03 0.85 -11.46
C LEU A 48 -7.65 1.37 -11.91
N ILE A 49 -6.98 0.66 -12.81
CA ILE A 49 -5.68 1.09 -13.37
C ILE A 49 -5.85 2.40 -14.14
N LYS A 50 -6.81 2.45 -15.07
CA LYS A 50 -7.06 3.63 -15.92
C LYS A 50 -7.38 4.87 -15.12
N ASN A 51 -8.11 4.71 -14.02
CA ASN A 51 -8.49 5.80 -13.14
C ASN A 51 -7.39 6.16 -12.11
N GLY A 52 -6.25 5.47 -12.11
CA GLY A 52 -5.20 5.68 -11.11
C GLY A 52 -5.63 5.33 -9.68
N GLN A 53 -6.60 4.42 -9.51
CA GLN A 53 -7.16 4.06 -8.21
C GLN A 53 -6.35 3.00 -7.47
N ILE A 54 -5.40 2.33 -8.13
CA ILE A 54 -4.41 1.50 -7.43
C ILE A 54 -3.41 2.45 -6.77
N ALA A 55 -3.46 2.53 -5.45
CA ALA A 55 -2.64 3.45 -4.67
C ALA A 55 -1.26 2.87 -4.37
N THR A 56 -1.24 1.60 -3.97
CA THR A 56 -0.02 0.90 -3.53
C THR A 56 0.01 -0.52 -4.05
N GLN A 57 1.22 -1.00 -4.36
CA GLN A 57 1.47 -2.36 -4.81
C GLN A 57 2.53 -3.05 -3.95
N TYR A 58 2.36 -4.35 -3.70
CA TYR A 58 3.42 -5.22 -3.18
C TYR A 58 4.57 -5.29 -4.19
N VAL A 59 5.80 -5.09 -3.73
CA VAL A 59 6.98 -5.10 -4.59
C VAL A 59 8.08 -6.02 -4.05
N ASP A 60 8.91 -6.51 -4.96
CA ASP A 60 10.16 -7.17 -4.59
C ASP A 60 11.23 -6.17 -4.13
N LYS A 61 12.40 -6.69 -3.78
CA LYS A 61 13.56 -5.90 -3.34
C LYS A 61 14.06 -4.88 -4.38
N ASN A 62 13.69 -5.02 -5.64
CA ASN A 62 14.03 -4.08 -6.71
C ASN A 62 12.92 -3.03 -6.92
N GLY A 63 11.90 -3.02 -6.06
CA GLY A 63 10.75 -2.14 -6.18
C GLY A 63 9.81 -2.52 -7.32
N GLN A 64 9.89 -3.75 -7.86
CA GLN A 64 9.02 -4.19 -8.95
C GLN A 64 7.81 -4.97 -8.44
N PRO A 65 6.59 -4.71 -8.98
CA PRO A 65 5.40 -5.47 -8.62
C PRO A 65 5.62 -6.97 -8.83
N THR A 66 5.21 -7.79 -7.87
CA THR A 66 5.54 -9.21 -7.88
C THR A 66 4.38 -10.11 -7.43
N TYR A 67 4.37 -11.31 -7.97
CA TYR A 67 3.48 -12.40 -7.57
C TYR A 67 4.18 -13.42 -6.65
N SER A 68 5.46 -13.19 -6.34
CA SER A 68 6.17 -14.06 -5.41
C SER A 68 5.55 -13.96 -4.02
N ILE A 69 5.18 -15.10 -3.44
CA ILE A 69 4.55 -15.17 -2.12
C ILE A 69 5.42 -14.61 -1.00
N THR A 70 6.74 -14.49 -1.22
CA THR A 70 7.65 -13.89 -0.25
C THR A 70 7.47 -12.38 -0.09
N HIS A 71 6.91 -11.70 -1.10
CA HIS A 71 6.74 -10.24 -1.11
C HIS A 71 5.27 -9.81 -1.32
N ASN A 72 4.48 -10.63 -2.02
CA ASN A 72 3.02 -10.54 -2.14
C ASN A 72 2.39 -11.75 -1.41
N PRO A 73 2.35 -11.72 -0.06
CA PRO A 73 2.04 -12.90 0.75
C PRO A 73 0.58 -13.35 0.70
N ASN A 74 -0.33 -12.52 0.18
CA ASN A 74 -1.73 -12.88 -0.01
C ASN A 74 -2.08 -13.22 -1.47
N GLY A 75 -1.13 -13.12 -2.41
CA GLY A 75 -1.36 -13.44 -3.82
C GLY A 75 -2.38 -12.51 -4.48
N SER A 76 -2.40 -11.24 -4.09
CA SER A 76 -3.29 -10.22 -4.66
C SER A 76 -3.03 -10.04 -6.16
N VAL A 77 -4.10 -9.94 -6.94
CA VAL A 77 -4.00 -9.73 -8.40
C VAL A 77 -3.33 -8.38 -8.68
N ASN A 78 -2.48 -8.34 -9.71
CA ASN A 78 -1.68 -7.16 -10.06
C ASN A 78 -0.88 -6.56 -8.89
N ALA A 79 -0.51 -7.41 -7.92
CA ALA A 79 0.16 -7.04 -6.69
C ALA A 79 -0.52 -5.89 -5.91
N VAL A 80 -1.84 -5.71 -6.06
CA VAL A 80 -2.58 -4.61 -5.40
C VAL A 80 -2.54 -4.79 -3.89
N GLU A 81 -2.11 -3.75 -3.18
CA GLU A 81 -2.10 -3.70 -1.72
C GLU A 81 -3.11 -2.68 -1.18
N GLY A 82 -3.31 -1.58 -1.90
CA GLY A 82 -4.26 -0.54 -1.55
C GLY A 82 -4.89 0.12 -2.77
N ILE A 83 -6.15 0.51 -2.63
CA ILE A 83 -6.95 1.22 -3.63
C ILE A 83 -7.61 2.46 -3.02
N THR A 84 -8.09 3.34 -3.89
CA THR A 84 -8.79 4.56 -3.48
C THR A 84 -10.16 4.67 -4.13
N SER A 85 -11.06 5.46 -3.54
CA SER A 85 -12.29 5.90 -4.20
C SER A 85 -11.97 6.66 -5.49
N PRO A 86 -12.91 6.76 -6.46
CA PRO A 86 -12.66 7.48 -7.71
C PRO A 86 -12.25 8.94 -7.54
N ASP A 87 -12.69 9.59 -6.46
CA ASP A 87 -12.33 10.97 -6.09
C ASP A 87 -11.09 11.06 -5.18
N GLY A 88 -10.44 9.92 -4.90
CA GLY A 88 -9.23 9.81 -4.08
C GLY A 88 -9.43 9.94 -2.57
N ARG A 89 -10.61 10.34 -2.08
CA ARG A 89 -10.80 10.72 -0.66
C ARG A 89 -10.80 9.54 0.31
N ILE A 90 -11.23 8.37 -0.14
CA ILE A 90 -11.25 7.15 0.67
C ILE A 90 -10.06 6.28 0.27
N LEU A 91 -9.24 5.89 1.26
CA LEU A 91 -8.14 4.94 1.08
C LEU A 91 -8.52 3.60 1.72
N GLY A 92 -8.56 2.54 0.91
CA GLY A 92 -8.65 1.16 1.38
C GLY A 92 -7.28 0.49 1.24
N LYS A 93 -6.74 -0.04 2.33
CA LYS A 93 -5.39 -0.62 2.35
C LYS A 93 -5.31 -1.81 3.30
N MET A 94 -4.49 -2.80 2.94
CA MET A 94 -4.35 -4.03 3.72
C MET A 94 -3.21 -4.00 4.75
N GLY A 95 -2.11 -3.33 4.45
CA GLY A 95 -1.01 -3.14 5.38
C GLY A 95 -1.40 -2.23 6.54
N HIS A 96 -0.62 -2.27 7.62
CA HIS A 96 -0.91 -1.54 8.85
C HIS A 96 0.06 -0.36 9.02
N SER A 97 -0.24 0.78 8.40
CA SER A 97 0.61 1.99 8.50
C SER A 97 0.53 2.64 9.88
N GLU A 98 -0.48 2.29 10.67
CA GLU A 98 -0.66 2.70 12.06
C GLU A 98 0.24 1.93 13.03
N ARG A 99 0.78 0.76 12.65
CA ARG A 99 1.67 -0.05 13.49
C ARG A 99 3.10 0.49 13.48
N ILE A 100 3.23 1.75 13.84
CA ILE A 100 4.49 2.50 13.99
C ILE A 100 4.48 3.19 15.36
N GLY A 101 5.64 3.49 15.91
CA GLY A 101 5.75 4.21 17.17
C GLY A 101 7.14 4.14 17.76
N ASP A 102 7.33 4.87 18.86
CA ASP A 102 8.58 4.84 19.61
C ASP A 102 8.84 3.42 20.09
N HIS A 103 9.92 2.86 19.56
CA HIS A 103 10.39 1.51 19.88
C HIS A 103 9.66 0.34 19.24
N VAL A 104 8.79 0.59 18.28
CA VAL A 104 8.16 -0.46 17.45
C VAL A 104 9.08 -0.80 16.26
N ILE A 105 9.21 -2.08 15.92
CA ILE A 105 9.93 -2.59 14.73
C ILE A 105 11.35 -2.01 14.51
N LYS A 106 12.09 -1.73 15.59
CA LYS A 106 13.43 -1.10 15.56
C LYS A 106 14.45 -1.84 14.70
N ASN A 107 14.40 -3.17 14.71
CA ASN A 107 15.36 -4.05 14.02
C ASN A 107 14.96 -4.35 12.57
N VAL A 108 13.84 -3.80 12.10
CA VAL A 108 13.42 -3.94 10.70
C VAL A 108 14.01 -2.78 9.89
N PRO A 109 14.77 -3.02 8.82
CA PRO A 109 15.26 -1.94 7.94
C PRO A 109 14.13 -1.30 7.13
N GLY A 110 14.46 -0.26 6.34
CA GLY A 110 13.52 0.38 5.42
C GLY A 110 12.66 1.50 6.01
N LYS A 111 12.07 2.30 5.12
CA LYS A 111 11.19 3.43 5.46
C LYS A 111 9.83 2.91 5.89
N LYS A 112 9.34 3.29 7.06
CA LYS A 112 8.10 2.72 7.65
C LYS A 112 6.92 3.68 7.61
N ASP A 113 7.22 4.97 7.67
CA ASP A 113 6.19 6.01 7.77
C ASP A 113 5.81 6.54 6.38
N GLN A 114 4.63 6.15 5.92
CA GLN A 114 3.99 6.67 4.70
C GLN A 114 3.37 8.06 4.89
N GLN A 115 3.42 8.62 6.11
CA GLN A 115 2.91 9.93 6.48
C GLN A 115 1.40 10.12 6.24
N ILE A 116 0.64 9.04 6.06
CA ILE A 116 -0.77 9.10 5.63
C ILE A 116 -1.64 9.89 6.62
N PHE A 117 -1.36 9.80 7.92
CA PHE A 117 -2.12 10.53 8.93
C PHE A 117 -1.83 12.02 8.89
N SER A 118 -0.55 12.41 8.77
CA SER A 118 -0.16 13.82 8.64
C SER A 118 -0.71 14.44 7.35
N ALA A 119 -0.71 13.68 6.25
CA ALA A 119 -1.25 14.11 4.96
C ALA A 119 -2.78 14.26 5.02
N GLY A 120 -3.46 13.30 5.68
CA GLY A 120 -4.90 13.37 5.93
C GLY A 120 -5.30 14.59 6.76
N VAL A 121 -4.55 14.90 7.83
CA VAL A 121 -4.77 16.12 8.63
C VAL A 121 -4.50 17.39 7.80
N GLY A 122 -3.43 17.40 7.01
CA GLY A 122 -3.06 18.53 6.16
C GLY A 122 -4.08 18.85 5.06
N TYR A 123 -4.85 17.86 4.60
CA TYR A 123 -5.89 18.05 3.58
C TYR A 123 -7.08 18.89 4.05
N PHE A 124 -7.38 18.92 5.36
CA PHE A 124 -8.50 19.66 5.94
C PHE A 124 -8.12 21.03 6.52
N ARG A 125 -6.85 21.40 6.46
CA ARG A 125 -6.35 22.72 6.89
C ARG A 125 -6.28 23.66 5.70
#